data_AF-A0A3D2W2G2-F1
#
_entry.id   AF-A0A3D2W2G2-F1
#
_cell.length_a   1.000
_cell.length_b   1.000
_cell.length_c   1.000
_cell.angle_alpha   90.00
_cell.angle_beta   90.00
_cell.angle_gamma   90.00
#
_symmetry.space_group_name_H-M   'P 1'
#
loop_
_entity.id
_entity.type
_entity.pdbx_description
1 polymer ?
#
loop_
_entity_poly.entity_id
_entity_poly.type
_entity_poly.pdbx_seq_one_letter_code
_entity_poly.pdbx_strand_id
1 'polypeptide(L)'
;MDHPRRAAVKSTGVSAAFLSVTTLFFAWGFITSNNDPLIASLKASFSLTYTEALMTQLVSFAAYGIMSLPAAVLLNRLGAFGSIMIALATMTTGCALVLALARYQNYALILLALFVLGVGITILQVAANPLVAALGPPESSHFRLTFAQAFNSLGVVIGVSFGSRIMLGEDVIRAGHAPITDPAQRALALNGVTHAFGIIALFLVGMMAFTWLSRKYMRAGDAAREGVSSPFAALRSRWAVFGAIAIGLYVGAEVSIGSIMINFLNREDVLNLALETAGFYLANIYWMGALVGRFIGSYLLTRIAAPLLLGCAAATAALLCVTVVFTNGPIAAYAALAVGLFNSIMFPTIFTITLERAGVAQSSTSGLLCLAIVGGAILPYSVGMIADYVNLSIAFIVPMLGYAIITLFAMLAAQVRPVRLAQ
;
A
#
# COMPACT_ATOMS: atom_id res chain seq x y z
N MET A 1 36.32 22.34 28.89
CA MET A 1 34.92 22.83 28.88
C MET A 1 34.41 22.88 27.44
N ASP A 2 34.20 21.73 26.78
CA ASP A 2 33.97 21.68 25.33
C ASP A 2 32.78 20.78 24.90
N HIS A 3 31.77 20.68 25.77
CA HIS A 3 30.70 19.68 25.64
C HIS A 3 29.27 20.13 25.22
N PRO A 4 28.88 21.42 25.06
CA PRO A 4 27.52 21.74 24.63
C PRO A 4 27.30 21.82 23.10
N ARG A 5 28.32 22.14 22.28
CA ARG A 5 28.15 22.28 20.81
C ARG A 5 28.06 20.95 20.05
N ARG A 6 28.75 19.89 20.51
CA ARG A 6 28.69 18.55 19.87
C ARG A 6 27.37 17.82 20.13
N ALA A 7 26.66 18.11 21.22
CA ALA A 7 25.36 17.52 21.53
C ALA A 7 24.22 18.15 20.72
N ALA A 8 24.23 19.48 20.54
CA ALA A 8 23.21 20.19 19.76
C ALA A 8 23.20 19.80 18.28
N VAL A 9 24.39 19.62 17.67
CA VAL A 9 24.56 19.20 16.26
C VAL A 9 24.11 17.74 16.03
N LYS A 10 24.22 16.87 17.05
CA LYS A 10 23.68 15.50 16.98
C LYS A 10 22.14 15.49 17.01
N SER A 11 21.51 16.37 17.78
CA SER A 11 20.03 16.43 17.86
C SER A 11 19.37 17.01 16.61
N THR A 12 19.98 18.04 15.99
CA THR A 12 19.45 18.68 14.77
C THR A 12 19.64 17.81 13.53
N GLY A 13 20.76 17.08 13.42
CA GLY A 13 21.00 16.14 12.32
C GLY A 13 20.07 14.93 12.32
N VAL A 14 19.72 14.40 13.50
CA VAL A 14 18.74 13.31 13.65
C VAL A 14 17.33 13.78 13.32
N SER A 15 16.97 15.00 13.73
CA SER A 15 15.66 15.59 13.42
C SER A 15 15.48 15.87 11.92
N ALA A 16 16.54 16.35 11.25
CA ALA A 16 16.54 16.57 9.80
C ALA A 16 16.52 15.26 8.99
N ALA A 17 17.22 14.21 9.45
CA ALA A 17 17.15 12.87 8.85
C ALA A 17 15.74 12.30 8.97
N PHE A 18 15.14 12.38 10.16
CA PHE A 18 13.81 11.88 10.44
C PHE A 18 12.72 12.61 9.64
N LEU A 19 12.81 13.94 9.55
CA LEU A 19 11.93 14.74 8.68
C LEU A 19 12.05 14.31 7.23
N SER A 20 13.30 14.12 6.75
CA SER A 20 13.55 13.74 5.37
C SER A 20 12.99 12.35 5.03
N VAL A 21 13.10 11.37 5.93
CA VAL A 21 12.51 10.05 5.70
C VAL A 21 10.98 10.08 5.84
N THR A 22 10.43 10.90 6.74
CA THR A 22 8.98 11.06 6.88
C THR A 22 8.35 11.59 5.57
N THR A 23 9.01 12.54 4.90
CA THR A 23 8.59 13.01 3.57
C THR A 23 8.64 11.91 2.51
N LEU A 24 9.61 10.98 2.57
CA LEU A 24 9.65 9.83 1.67
C LEU A 24 8.47 8.87 1.90
N PHE A 25 8.03 8.67 3.14
CA PHE A 25 6.84 7.86 3.44
C PHE A 25 5.56 8.49 2.90
N PHE A 26 5.44 9.81 3.01
CA PHE A 26 4.38 10.57 2.37
C PHE A 26 4.39 10.39 0.84
N ALA A 27 5.56 10.59 0.21
CA ALA A 27 5.71 10.43 -1.24
C ALA A 27 5.36 9.01 -1.71
N TRP A 28 5.81 8.00 -0.95
CA TRP A 28 5.49 6.60 -1.21
C TRP A 28 3.97 6.33 -1.15
N GLY A 29 3.29 6.81 -0.10
CA GLY A 29 1.83 6.67 0.03
C GLY A 29 1.05 7.42 -1.05
N PHE A 30 1.50 8.63 -1.40
CA PHE A 30 0.91 9.44 -2.47
C PHE A 30 0.98 8.74 -3.84
N ILE A 31 2.10 8.10 -4.15
CA ILE A 31 2.29 7.49 -5.49
C ILE A 31 1.57 6.14 -5.58
N THR A 32 1.67 5.30 -4.55
CA THR A 32 1.03 3.97 -4.54
C THR A 32 -0.48 4.06 -4.60
N SER A 33 -1.06 5.04 -3.91
CA SER A 33 -2.52 5.22 -3.87
C SER A 33 -3.13 5.72 -5.18
N ASN A 34 -2.34 6.33 -6.07
CA ASN A 34 -2.81 6.70 -7.40
C ASN A 34 -3.11 5.49 -8.30
N ASN A 35 -2.75 4.27 -7.88
CA ASN A 35 -3.09 3.07 -8.64
C ASN A 35 -4.60 2.83 -8.69
N ASP A 36 -5.34 3.11 -7.61
CA ASP A 36 -6.80 2.91 -7.55
C ASP A 36 -7.56 3.79 -8.58
N PRO A 37 -7.40 5.13 -8.61
CA PRO A 37 -8.04 5.95 -9.63
C PRO A 37 -7.51 5.67 -11.05
N LEU A 38 -6.25 5.25 -11.18
CA LEU A 38 -5.70 4.83 -12.46
C LEU A 38 -6.41 3.59 -13.01
N ILE A 39 -6.64 2.56 -12.18
CA ILE A 39 -7.35 1.35 -12.58
C ILE A 39 -8.77 1.70 -13.08
N ALA A 40 -9.48 2.58 -12.37
CA ALA A 40 -10.78 3.06 -12.80
C ALA A 40 -10.72 3.83 -14.14
N SER A 41 -9.73 4.71 -14.30
CA SER A 41 -9.53 5.50 -15.52
C SER A 41 -9.17 4.63 -16.73
N LEU A 42 -8.26 3.66 -16.56
CA LEU A 42 -7.87 2.72 -17.62
C LEU A 42 -9.04 1.80 -17.99
N LYS A 43 -9.82 1.34 -17.00
CA LYS A 43 -11.02 0.54 -17.26
C LYS A 43 -12.01 1.31 -18.14
N ALA A 44 -12.30 2.57 -17.80
CA ALA A 44 -13.18 3.42 -18.60
C ALA A 44 -12.61 3.72 -20.00
N SER A 45 -11.33 4.08 -20.07
CA SER A 45 -10.66 4.51 -21.32
C SER A 45 -10.50 3.40 -22.35
N PHE A 46 -10.20 2.18 -21.90
CA PHE A 46 -9.96 1.02 -22.76
C PHE A 46 -11.16 0.06 -22.83
N SER A 47 -12.27 0.37 -22.14
CA SER A 47 -13.43 -0.51 -22.02
C SER A 47 -13.05 -1.92 -21.53
N LEU A 48 -12.15 -1.98 -20.54
CA LEU A 48 -11.62 -3.23 -20.03
C LEU A 48 -12.63 -3.96 -19.15
N THR A 49 -12.47 -5.27 -19.10
CA THR A 49 -13.03 -6.11 -18.04
C THR A 49 -12.36 -5.78 -16.68
N TYR A 50 -13.01 -6.10 -15.57
CA TYR A 50 -12.46 -5.94 -14.23
C TYR A 50 -11.21 -6.80 -14.02
N THR A 51 -11.18 -8.02 -14.57
CA THR A 51 -10.00 -8.89 -14.57
C THR A 51 -8.83 -8.22 -15.28
N GLU A 52 -9.08 -7.66 -16.47
CA GLU A 52 -8.06 -6.93 -17.21
C GLU A 52 -7.58 -5.72 -16.43
N ALA A 53 -8.49 -4.90 -15.88
CA ALA A 53 -8.13 -3.72 -15.10
C ALA A 53 -7.28 -4.07 -13.87
N LEU A 54 -7.64 -5.14 -13.15
CA LEU A 54 -6.90 -5.62 -11.98
C LEU A 54 -5.58 -6.33 -12.35
N MET A 55 -5.30 -6.61 -13.64
CA MET A 55 -3.94 -6.99 -14.07
C MET A 55 -2.92 -5.90 -13.74
N THR A 56 -3.34 -4.62 -13.73
CA THR A 56 -2.49 -3.51 -13.27
C THR A 56 -1.96 -3.76 -11.86
N GLN A 57 -2.79 -4.31 -11.00
CA GLN A 57 -2.42 -4.66 -9.64
C GLN A 57 -1.53 -5.91 -9.60
N LEU A 58 -1.84 -6.93 -10.40
CA LEU A 58 -1.00 -8.14 -10.50
C LEU A 58 0.43 -7.79 -10.94
N VAL A 59 0.58 -6.86 -11.89
CA VAL A 59 1.88 -6.37 -12.36
C VAL A 59 2.65 -5.67 -11.23
N SER A 60 1.95 -4.89 -10.41
CA SER A 60 2.55 -4.25 -9.23
C SER A 60 3.00 -5.28 -8.19
N PHE A 61 2.19 -6.31 -7.90
CA PHE A 61 2.59 -7.43 -7.04
C PHE A 61 3.74 -8.27 -7.61
N ALA A 62 3.77 -8.47 -8.93
CA ALA A 62 4.89 -9.14 -9.59
C ALA A 62 6.19 -8.35 -9.41
N ALA A 63 6.13 -7.02 -9.50
CA ALA A 63 7.29 -6.17 -9.22
C ALA A 63 7.76 -6.34 -7.77
N TYR A 64 6.85 -6.40 -6.79
CA TYR A 64 7.21 -6.71 -5.41
C TYR A 64 7.92 -8.07 -5.28
N GLY A 65 7.41 -9.13 -5.91
CA GLY A 65 7.99 -10.46 -5.78
C GLY A 65 9.34 -10.64 -6.45
N ILE A 66 9.49 -10.07 -7.65
CA ILE A 66 10.73 -10.16 -8.41
C ILE A 66 11.80 -9.25 -7.80
N MET A 67 11.42 -8.04 -7.37
CA MET A 67 12.39 -7.03 -6.97
C MET A 67 12.73 -7.02 -5.48
N SER A 68 11.91 -7.58 -4.58
CA SER A 68 12.16 -7.51 -3.13
C SER A 68 13.52 -8.07 -2.70
N LEU A 69 13.91 -9.25 -3.21
CA LEU A 69 15.20 -9.86 -2.91
C LEU A 69 16.39 -9.07 -3.50
N PRO A 70 16.42 -8.75 -4.80
CA PRO A 70 17.52 -7.95 -5.35
C PRO A 70 17.55 -6.52 -4.79
N ALA A 71 16.43 -5.94 -4.35
CA ALA A 71 16.40 -4.65 -3.65
C ALA A 71 17.12 -4.72 -2.30
N ALA A 72 17.00 -5.83 -1.57
CA ALA A 72 17.76 -6.04 -0.34
C ALA A 72 19.27 -6.18 -0.60
N VAL A 73 19.66 -6.83 -1.70
CA VAL A 73 21.07 -6.90 -2.12
C VAL A 73 21.60 -5.50 -2.49
N LEU A 74 20.79 -4.72 -3.21
CA LEU A 74 21.11 -3.34 -3.57
C LEU A 74 21.31 -2.47 -2.32
N LEU A 75 20.42 -2.62 -1.33
CA LEU A 75 20.50 -1.97 -0.02
C LEU A 75 21.81 -2.30 0.71
N ASN A 76 22.20 -3.57 0.70
CA ASN A 76 23.43 -4.01 1.36
C ASN A 76 24.70 -3.49 0.65
N ARG A 77 24.67 -3.37 -0.68
CA ARG A 77 25.84 -2.92 -1.46
C ARG A 77 25.99 -1.41 -1.52
N LEU A 78 24.89 -0.67 -1.64
CA LEU A 78 24.90 0.78 -1.90
C LEU A 78 24.43 1.63 -0.71
N GLY A 79 23.98 1.00 0.37
CA GLY A 79 23.35 1.68 1.50
C GLY A 79 21.93 2.17 1.21
N ALA A 80 21.27 2.74 2.22
CA ALA A 80 19.89 3.24 2.08
C ALA A 80 19.84 4.40 1.13
N PHE A 81 20.77 5.35 1.25
CA PHE A 81 20.79 6.52 0.38
C PHE A 81 20.90 6.13 -1.10
N GLY A 82 21.84 5.24 -1.44
CA GLY A 82 22.03 4.78 -2.82
C GLY A 82 20.79 4.06 -3.36
N SER A 83 20.17 3.22 -2.53
CA SER A 83 18.96 2.47 -2.91
C SER A 83 17.74 3.37 -3.09
N ILE A 84 17.57 4.38 -2.23
CA ILE A 84 16.48 5.37 -2.36
C ILE A 84 16.66 6.20 -3.63
N MET A 85 17.89 6.59 -3.99
CA MET A 85 18.16 7.31 -5.24
C MET A 85 17.82 6.47 -6.47
N ILE A 86 18.21 5.20 -6.48
CA ILE A 86 17.86 4.28 -7.57
C ILE A 86 16.33 4.10 -7.62
N ALA A 87 15.68 3.91 -6.47
CA ALA A 87 14.23 3.79 -6.40
C ALA A 87 13.52 5.01 -7.01
N LEU A 88 13.86 6.23 -6.57
CA LEU A 88 13.26 7.46 -7.07
C LEU A 88 13.54 7.67 -8.56
N ALA A 89 14.76 7.33 -9.04
CA ALA A 89 15.10 7.39 -10.45
C ALA A 89 14.25 6.40 -11.27
N THR A 90 14.16 5.14 -10.84
CA THR A 90 13.35 4.10 -11.49
C THR A 90 11.86 4.47 -11.49
N MET A 91 11.32 5.02 -10.40
CA MET A 91 9.94 5.51 -10.35
C MET A 91 9.73 6.66 -11.33
N THR A 92 10.66 7.62 -11.39
CA THR A 92 10.60 8.73 -12.35
C THR A 92 10.63 8.22 -13.79
N THR A 93 11.48 7.24 -14.09
CA THR A 93 11.50 6.55 -15.39
C THR A 93 10.18 5.86 -15.68
N GLY A 94 9.58 5.18 -14.70
CA GLY A 94 8.25 4.58 -14.83
C GLY A 94 7.17 5.61 -15.20
N CYS A 95 7.13 6.75 -14.50
CA CYS A 95 6.21 7.84 -14.85
C CYS A 95 6.50 8.43 -16.24
N ALA A 96 7.77 8.63 -16.61
CA ALA A 96 8.14 9.10 -17.94
C ALA A 96 7.75 8.10 -19.05
N LEU A 97 7.84 6.79 -18.78
CA LEU A 97 7.35 5.76 -19.67
C LEU A 97 5.82 5.82 -19.82
N VAL A 98 5.06 6.06 -18.74
CA VAL A 98 3.61 6.28 -18.86
C VAL A 98 3.31 7.45 -19.79
N LEU A 99 4.00 8.59 -19.63
CA LEU A 99 3.85 9.76 -20.51
C LEU A 99 4.17 9.42 -21.97
N ALA A 100 5.26 8.71 -22.21
CA ALA A 100 5.71 8.37 -23.55
C ALA A 100 4.83 7.30 -24.22
N LEU A 101 4.26 6.38 -23.45
CA LEU A 101 3.55 5.21 -23.96
C LEU A 101 2.03 5.44 -24.05
N ALA A 102 1.47 6.35 -23.26
CA ALA A 102 0.03 6.67 -23.29
C ALA A 102 -0.45 7.12 -24.68
N ARG A 103 0.39 7.80 -25.46
CA ARG A 103 0.07 8.23 -26.84
C ARG A 103 -0.21 7.08 -27.80
N TYR A 104 0.32 5.89 -27.54
CA TYR A 104 0.07 4.71 -28.37
C TYR A 104 -1.25 4.02 -28.03
N GLN A 105 -1.95 4.48 -26.98
CA GLN A 105 -3.23 3.92 -26.55
C GLN A 105 -3.19 2.38 -26.47
N ASN A 106 -2.14 1.85 -25.86
CA ASN A 106 -1.95 0.41 -25.72
C ASN A 106 -1.83 0.06 -24.25
N TYR A 107 -2.79 -0.74 -23.77
CA TYR A 107 -2.87 -1.15 -22.37
C TYR A 107 -1.62 -1.92 -21.91
N ALA A 108 -1.08 -2.83 -22.73
CA ALA A 108 0.10 -3.61 -22.37
C ALA A 108 1.36 -2.75 -22.21
N LEU A 109 1.49 -1.69 -23.01
CA LEU A 109 2.60 -0.74 -22.88
C LEU A 109 2.48 0.09 -21.60
N ILE A 110 1.26 0.47 -21.22
CA ILE A 110 1.00 1.14 -19.94
C ILE A 110 1.32 0.20 -18.77
N LEU A 111 0.90 -1.06 -18.84
CA LEU A 111 1.26 -2.07 -17.84
C LEU A 111 2.77 -2.24 -17.67
N LEU A 112 3.53 -2.25 -18.77
CA LEU A 112 4.99 -2.31 -18.71
C LEU A 112 5.57 -1.08 -17.98
N ALA A 113 5.04 0.12 -18.22
CA ALA A 113 5.47 1.32 -17.51
C ALA A 113 5.15 1.25 -16.00
N LEU A 114 3.97 0.73 -15.66
CA LEU A 114 3.54 0.53 -14.27
C LEU A 114 4.35 -0.56 -13.57
N PHE A 115 4.83 -1.58 -14.29
CA PHE A 115 5.79 -2.55 -13.77
C PHE A 115 7.09 -1.87 -13.34
N VAL A 116 7.66 -1.03 -14.21
CA VAL A 116 8.90 -0.28 -13.90
C VAL A 116 8.67 0.64 -12.70
N LEU A 117 7.52 1.32 -12.64
CA LEU A 117 7.16 2.12 -11.47
C LEU A 117 7.07 1.28 -10.19
N GLY A 118 6.42 0.11 -10.25
CA GLY A 118 6.30 -0.85 -9.15
C GLY A 118 7.64 -1.38 -8.66
N VAL A 119 8.61 -1.60 -9.56
CA VAL A 119 9.99 -1.97 -9.22
C VAL A 119 10.62 -0.86 -8.37
N GLY A 120 10.48 0.40 -8.78
CA GLY A 120 10.98 1.53 -8.01
C GLY A 120 10.32 1.66 -6.62
N ILE A 121 9.00 1.48 -6.53
CA ILE A 121 8.27 1.47 -5.26
C ILE A 121 8.78 0.36 -4.34
N THR A 122 9.01 -0.83 -4.88
CA THR A 122 9.53 -1.99 -4.13
C THR A 122 10.91 -1.68 -3.54
N ILE A 123 11.82 -1.14 -4.36
CA ILE A 123 13.17 -0.77 -3.90
C ILE A 123 13.08 0.30 -2.80
N LEU A 124 12.20 1.30 -2.96
CA LEU A 124 11.99 2.35 -1.97
C LEU A 124 11.54 1.75 -0.64
N GLN A 125 10.54 0.86 -0.66
CA GLN A 125 9.98 0.25 0.55
C GLN A 125 11.00 -0.62 1.30
N VAL A 126 11.79 -1.41 0.57
CA VAL A 126 12.86 -2.25 1.17
C VAL A 126 13.95 -1.39 1.80
N ALA A 127 14.27 -0.23 1.22
CA ALA A 127 15.29 0.68 1.76
C ALA A 127 14.80 1.59 2.89
N ALA A 128 13.57 2.11 2.79
CA ALA A 128 13.05 3.15 3.67
C ALA A 128 12.64 2.61 5.05
N ASN A 129 12.02 1.42 5.11
CA ASN A 129 11.55 0.85 6.37
C ASN A 129 12.69 0.60 7.38
N PRO A 130 13.82 -0.06 7.02
CA PRO A 130 14.93 -0.24 7.95
C PRO A 130 15.65 1.06 8.29
N LEU A 131 15.64 2.05 7.37
CA LEU A 131 16.27 3.33 7.61
C LEU A 131 15.57 4.12 8.72
N VAL A 132 14.23 4.20 8.73
CA VAL A 132 13.49 4.83 9.83
C VAL A 132 13.77 4.16 11.17
N ALA A 133 13.82 2.82 11.15
CA ALA A 133 14.08 2.06 12.36
C ALA A 133 15.46 2.36 12.96
N ALA A 134 16.49 2.49 12.10
CA ALA A 134 17.87 2.78 12.49
C ALA A 134 18.13 4.26 12.86
N LEU A 135 17.26 5.18 12.46
CA LEU A 135 17.42 6.62 12.73
C LEU A 135 17.01 6.99 14.17
N GLY A 136 17.90 6.75 15.14
CA GLY A 136 17.73 7.21 16.53
C GLY A 136 17.87 6.06 17.55
N PRO A 137 17.61 6.33 18.84
CA PRO A 137 17.75 5.32 19.90
C PRO A 137 16.85 4.10 19.62
N PRO A 138 17.31 2.86 19.88
CA PRO A 138 16.54 1.63 19.65
C PRO A 138 15.17 1.65 20.35
N GLU A 139 15.11 2.22 21.55
CA GLU A 139 13.92 2.29 22.41
C GLU A 139 12.74 3.05 21.78
N SER A 140 13.01 4.01 20.89
CA SER A 140 11.97 4.83 20.22
C SER A 140 11.72 4.43 18.75
N SER A 141 12.27 3.30 18.30
CA SER A 141 12.14 2.83 16.91
C SER A 141 10.69 2.56 16.50
N HIS A 142 9.91 1.92 17.38
CA HIS A 142 8.48 1.64 17.14
C HIS A 142 7.65 2.92 16.97
N PHE A 143 7.90 3.94 17.79
CA PHE A 143 7.20 5.22 17.70
C PHE A 143 7.53 5.95 16.39
N ARG A 144 8.80 6.00 16.01
CA ARG A 144 9.26 6.62 14.76
C ARG A 144 8.67 5.97 13.52
N LEU A 145 8.65 4.63 13.48
CA LEU A 145 8.06 3.89 12.37
C LEU A 145 6.55 4.15 12.28
N THR A 146 5.84 4.12 13.40
CA THR A 146 4.39 4.39 13.45
C THR A 146 4.07 5.81 12.99
N PHE A 147 4.87 6.79 13.42
CA PHE A 147 4.73 8.19 13.01
C PHE A 147 4.98 8.36 11.50
N ALA A 148 6.05 7.75 10.95
CA ALA A 148 6.31 7.77 9.52
C ALA A 148 5.18 7.10 8.71
N GLN A 149 4.60 6.03 9.23
CA GLN A 149 3.44 5.36 8.61
C GLN A 149 2.16 6.20 8.66
N ALA A 150 1.98 7.08 9.64
CA ALA A 150 0.88 8.03 9.64
C ALA A 150 0.98 9.03 8.47
N PHE A 151 2.20 9.49 8.15
CA PHE A 151 2.44 10.33 6.96
C PHE A 151 2.24 9.56 5.66
N ASN A 152 2.54 8.26 5.64
CA ASN A 152 2.17 7.40 4.50
C ASN A 152 0.65 7.39 4.28
N SER A 153 -0.13 7.13 5.34
CA SER A 153 -1.61 7.20 5.25
C SER A 153 -2.11 8.57 4.80
N LEU A 154 -1.51 9.66 5.28
CA LEU A 154 -1.85 11.00 4.80
C LEU A 154 -1.56 11.14 3.30
N GLY A 155 -0.41 10.63 2.85
CA GLY A 155 -0.05 10.54 1.44
C GLY A 155 -1.10 9.78 0.63
N VAL A 156 -1.60 8.65 1.14
CA VAL A 156 -2.65 7.85 0.48
C VAL A 156 -3.94 8.66 0.30
N VAL A 157 -4.43 9.32 1.35
CA VAL A 157 -5.67 10.13 1.27
C VAL A 157 -5.54 11.26 0.24
N ILE A 158 -4.41 11.97 0.25
CA ILE A 158 -4.15 13.06 -0.69
C ILE A 158 -3.94 12.51 -2.11
N GLY A 159 -3.25 11.39 -2.24
CA GLY A 159 -2.98 10.72 -3.52
C GLY A 159 -4.26 10.28 -4.20
N VAL A 160 -5.11 9.47 -3.55
CA VAL A 160 -6.40 9.07 -4.13
C VAL A 160 -7.25 10.29 -4.50
N SER A 161 -7.30 11.32 -3.65
CA SER A 161 -8.04 12.56 -3.95
C SER A 161 -7.49 13.27 -5.19
N PHE A 162 -6.16 13.35 -5.31
CA PHE A 162 -5.46 13.94 -6.45
C PHE A 162 -5.72 13.14 -7.74
N GLY A 163 -5.50 11.81 -7.71
CA GLY A 163 -5.71 10.94 -8.86
C GLY A 163 -7.16 10.92 -9.30
N SER A 164 -8.11 10.90 -8.37
CA SER A 164 -9.54 10.95 -8.70
C SER A 164 -9.92 12.26 -9.42
N ARG A 165 -9.46 13.41 -8.93
CA ARG A 165 -9.76 14.71 -9.56
C ARG A 165 -9.15 14.88 -10.93
N ILE A 166 -7.92 14.40 -11.15
CA ILE A 166 -7.20 14.64 -12.40
C ILE A 166 -7.45 13.52 -13.41
N MET A 167 -7.37 12.26 -13.00
CA MET A 167 -7.50 11.11 -13.91
C MET A 167 -8.95 10.73 -14.21
N LEU A 168 -9.90 11.06 -13.32
CA LEU A 168 -11.33 10.76 -13.49
C LEU A 168 -12.19 12.02 -13.72
N GLY A 169 -11.58 13.21 -13.64
CA GLY A 169 -12.27 14.49 -13.79
C GLY A 169 -12.43 14.96 -15.23
N GLU A 170 -11.87 14.25 -16.21
CA GLU A 170 -12.05 14.54 -17.64
C GLU A 170 -13.52 14.37 -18.02
N ASP A 171 -14.06 15.32 -18.80
CA ASP A 171 -15.49 15.33 -19.17
C ASP A 171 -15.89 14.08 -19.94
N VAL A 172 -14.97 13.49 -20.72
CA VAL A 172 -15.18 12.22 -21.44
C VAL A 172 -15.41 11.05 -20.48
N ILE A 173 -14.77 11.06 -19.30
CA ILE A 173 -14.95 10.04 -18.27
C ILE A 173 -16.20 10.34 -17.43
N ARG A 174 -16.53 11.63 -17.21
CA ARG A 174 -17.74 12.07 -16.51
C ARG A 174 -19.03 11.88 -17.30
N ALA A 175 -18.96 11.94 -18.63
CA ALA A 175 -20.12 11.83 -19.54
C ALA A 175 -20.81 10.45 -19.49
N GLY A 176 -20.22 9.47 -18.81
CA GLY A 176 -20.91 8.28 -18.31
C GLY A 176 -20.72 7.03 -19.15
N HIS A 177 -20.72 5.89 -18.44
CA HIS A 177 -21.08 4.48 -18.69
C HIS A 177 -20.94 3.84 -20.09
N ALA A 178 -20.97 4.60 -21.18
CA ALA A 178 -20.73 4.11 -22.52
C ALA A 178 -19.23 3.80 -22.72
N PRO A 179 -18.90 2.66 -23.35
CA PRO A 179 -17.52 2.31 -23.65
C PRO A 179 -16.90 3.36 -24.58
N ILE A 180 -15.72 3.86 -24.22
CA ILE A 180 -14.96 4.79 -25.06
C ILE A 180 -14.37 4.01 -26.23
N THR A 181 -15.06 4.04 -27.37
CA THR A 181 -14.65 3.36 -28.61
C THR A 181 -13.85 4.25 -29.54
N ASP A 182 -14.05 5.58 -29.47
CA ASP A 182 -13.35 6.54 -30.33
C ASP A 182 -11.91 6.79 -29.83
N PRO A 183 -10.89 6.59 -30.68
CA PRO A 183 -9.50 6.93 -30.36
C PRO A 183 -9.29 8.39 -29.92
N ALA A 184 -10.07 9.35 -30.45
CA ALA A 184 -9.92 10.75 -30.05
C ALA A 184 -10.39 10.98 -28.60
N GLN A 185 -11.55 10.42 -28.24
CA GLN A 185 -12.04 10.42 -26.87
C GLN A 185 -11.11 9.66 -25.92
N ARG A 186 -10.53 8.54 -26.35
CA ARG A 186 -9.53 7.81 -25.58
C ARG A 186 -8.27 8.63 -25.34
N ALA A 187 -7.81 9.40 -26.32
CA ALA A 187 -6.67 10.31 -26.14
C ALA A 187 -6.94 11.37 -25.07
N LEU A 188 -8.16 11.94 -25.06
CA LEU A 188 -8.59 12.90 -24.05
C LEU A 188 -8.67 12.26 -22.65
N ALA A 189 -9.27 11.08 -22.54
CA ALA A 189 -9.34 10.35 -21.26
C ALA A 189 -7.93 10.02 -20.71
N LEU A 190 -7.02 9.58 -21.58
CA LEU A 190 -5.61 9.34 -21.21
C LEU A 190 -4.83 10.63 -20.94
N ASN A 191 -5.33 11.80 -21.34
CA ASN A 191 -4.68 13.06 -21.04
C ASN A 191 -4.72 13.37 -19.53
N GLY A 192 -5.82 13.03 -18.85
CA GLY A 192 -5.89 13.10 -17.39
C GLY A 192 -4.83 12.20 -16.73
N VAL A 193 -4.64 10.99 -17.27
CA VAL A 193 -3.58 10.06 -16.82
C VAL A 193 -2.19 10.65 -17.06
N THR A 194 -1.88 11.16 -18.26
CA THR A 194 -0.57 11.75 -18.54
C THR A 194 -0.31 12.99 -17.71
N HIS A 195 -1.29 13.88 -17.54
CA HIS A 195 -1.17 15.06 -16.69
C HIS A 195 -0.86 14.67 -15.23
N ALA A 196 -1.62 13.71 -14.68
CA ALA A 196 -1.38 13.24 -13.32
C ALA A 196 0.02 12.62 -13.17
N PHE A 197 0.43 11.74 -14.09
CA PHE A 197 1.76 11.12 -14.07
C PHE A 197 2.91 12.11 -14.34
N GLY A 198 2.67 13.18 -15.10
CA GLY A 198 3.63 14.27 -15.30
C GLY A 198 3.88 15.06 -14.03
N ILE A 199 2.82 15.37 -13.28
CA ILE A 199 2.94 16.02 -11.97
C ILE A 199 3.65 15.08 -10.98
N ILE A 200 3.31 13.78 -10.97
CA ILE A 200 3.99 12.78 -10.12
C ILE A 200 5.48 12.70 -10.48
N ALA A 201 5.84 12.69 -11.78
CA ALA A 201 7.22 12.67 -12.23
C ALA A 201 7.99 13.91 -11.74
N LEU A 202 7.41 15.10 -11.86
CA LEU A 202 8.01 16.34 -11.37
C LEU A 202 8.18 16.30 -9.83
N PHE A 203 7.17 15.81 -9.12
CA PHE A 203 7.22 15.62 -7.68
C PHE A 203 8.34 14.65 -7.28
N LEU A 204 8.50 13.53 -8.01
CA LEU A 204 9.58 12.56 -7.80
C LEU A 204 10.97 13.14 -8.06
N VAL A 205 11.13 13.95 -9.12
CA VAL A 205 12.39 14.69 -9.37
C VAL A 205 12.69 15.65 -8.23
N GLY A 206 11.68 16.38 -7.75
CA GLY A 206 11.79 17.24 -6.57
C GLY A 206 12.21 16.46 -5.32
N MET A 207 11.62 15.28 -5.08
CA MET A 207 11.99 14.38 -3.98
C MET A 207 13.40 13.82 -4.13
N MET A 208 13.83 13.50 -5.34
CA MET A 208 15.19 13.07 -5.62
C MET A 208 16.20 14.19 -5.29
N ALA A 209 15.93 15.41 -5.73
CA ALA A 209 16.75 16.59 -5.42
C ALA A 209 16.79 16.86 -3.90
N PHE A 210 15.63 16.84 -3.24
CA PHE A 210 15.51 17.02 -1.79
C PHE A 210 16.31 15.96 -1.02
N THR A 211 16.17 14.69 -1.40
CA THR A 211 16.88 13.60 -0.75
C THR A 211 18.39 13.72 -0.98
N TRP A 212 18.81 14.11 -2.19
CA TRP A 212 20.22 14.38 -2.50
C TRP A 212 20.82 15.54 -1.71
N LEU A 213 20.04 16.59 -1.44
CA LEU A 213 20.42 17.69 -0.54
C LEU A 213 20.55 17.20 0.90
N SER A 214 19.67 16.30 1.34
CA SER A 214 19.68 15.69 2.68
C SER A 214 20.72 14.56 2.87
N ARG A 215 21.54 14.25 1.84
CA ARG A 215 22.42 13.07 1.80
C ARG A 215 23.34 12.89 3.00
N LYS A 216 23.81 14.00 3.59
CA LYS A 216 24.71 13.99 4.75
C LYS A 216 24.05 13.37 5.98
N TYR A 217 22.75 13.58 6.15
CA TYR A 217 21.97 13.09 7.29
C TYR A 217 21.54 11.63 7.08
N MET A 218 21.20 11.25 5.85
CA MET A 218 20.82 9.89 5.48
C MET A 218 21.97 8.89 5.62
N ARG A 219 23.18 9.27 5.17
CA ARG A 219 24.37 8.41 5.23
C ARG A 219 24.89 8.18 6.66
N ALA A 220 24.57 9.07 7.60
CA ALA A 220 24.93 8.89 9.00
C ALA A 220 24.11 7.77 9.69
N GLY A 221 22.88 7.52 9.22
CA GLY A 221 22.02 6.42 9.72
C GLY A 221 22.39 5.04 9.16
N ASP A 222 23.07 4.99 8.00
CA ASP A 222 23.50 3.74 7.36
C ASP A 222 24.62 3.01 8.11
N ALA A 223 25.45 3.73 8.89
CA ALA A 223 26.60 3.18 9.59
C ALA A 223 26.25 2.29 10.82
N ALA A 224 24.98 2.24 11.22
CA ALA A 224 24.49 1.51 12.39
C ALA A 224 23.90 0.12 12.07
N ARG A 225 24.11 -0.41 10.85
CA ARG A 225 23.53 -1.69 10.44
C ARG A 225 24.33 -2.89 10.97
N GLU A 226 23.68 -3.71 11.79
CA GLU A 226 24.16 -5.04 12.16
C GLU A 226 23.88 -6.09 11.08
N GLY A 227 24.68 -7.17 11.12
CA GLY A 227 24.85 -8.16 10.07
C GLY A 227 23.61 -8.99 9.68
N VAL A 228 23.67 -9.47 8.43
CA VAL A 228 22.61 -10.22 7.73
C VAL A 228 22.43 -11.61 8.33
N SER A 229 21.23 -11.92 8.83
CA SER A 229 20.79 -13.30 9.11
C SER A 229 20.11 -13.90 7.88
N SER A 230 20.20 -15.23 7.72
CA SER A 230 19.62 -15.96 6.59
C SER A 230 18.08 -15.71 6.47
N PRO A 231 17.57 -15.20 5.34
CA PRO A 231 16.15 -14.93 5.12
C PRO A 231 15.29 -16.21 5.20
N PHE A 232 15.88 -17.36 4.87
CA PHE A 232 15.18 -18.63 4.75
C PHE A 232 14.93 -19.34 6.10
N ALA A 233 15.54 -18.85 7.19
CA ALA A 233 15.32 -19.43 8.52
C ALA A 233 13.85 -19.32 8.97
N ALA A 234 13.14 -18.27 8.54
CA ALA A 234 11.74 -18.05 8.91
C ALA A 234 10.75 -19.04 8.27
N LEU A 235 11.08 -19.62 7.12
CA LEU A 235 10.23 -20.64 6.47
C LEU A 235 10.10 -21.93 7.29
N ARG A 236 11.02 -22.16 8.25
CA ARG A 236 10.95 -23.32 9.16
C ARG A 236 9.98 -23.11 10.32
N SER A 237 9.53 -21.88 10.57
CA SER A 237 8.59 -21.58 11.64
C SER A 237 7.15 -21.61 11.14
N ARG A 238 6.34 -22.49 11.74
CA ARG A 238 4.91 -22.63 11.41
C ARG A 238 4.14 -21.33 11.65
N TRP A 239 4.48 -20.59 12.71
CA TRP A 239 3.85 -19.30 13.02
C TRP A 239 4.29 -18.19 12.08
N ALA A 240 5.56 -18.18 11.65
CA ALA A 240 6.03 -17.21 10.66
C ALA A 240 5.33 -17.40 9.30
N VAL A 241 5.16 -18.65 8.86
CA VAL A 241 4.43 -18.98 7.63
C VAL A 241 2.94 -18.65 7.76
N PHE A 242 2.32 -18.95 8.90
CA PHE A 242 0.91 -18.65 9.11
C PHE A 242 0.64 -17.13 9.15
N GLY A 243 1.51 -16.36 9.81
CA GLY A 243 1.48 -14.90 9.78
C GLY A 243 1.72 -14.31 8.39
N ALA A 244 2.62 -14.93 7.62
CA ALA A 244 2.89 -14.58 6.24
C ALA A 244 1.63 -14.75 5.35
N ILE A 245 0.94 -15.87 5.48
CA ILE A 245 -0.35 -16.10 4.80
C ILE A 245 -1.38 -15.05 5.22
N ALA A 246 -1.52 -14.77 6.53
CA ALA A 246 -2.46 -13.79 7.03
C ALA A 246 -2.18 -12.37 6.50
N ILE A 247 -0.92 -11.94 6.42
CA ILE A 247 -0.54 -10.65 5.81
C ILE A 247 -0.80 -10.64 4.30
N GLY A 248 -0.47 -11.72 3.59
CA GLY A 248 -0.76 -11.82 2.16
C GLY A 248 -2.25 -11.68 1.87
N LEU A 249 -3.10 -12.40 2.61
CA LEU A 249 -4.56 -12.30 2.51
C LEU A 249 -5.08 -10.91 2.87
N TYR A 250 -4.53 -10.30 3.92
CA TYR A 250 -4.88 -8.93 4.31
C TYR A 250 -4.58 -7.93 3.18
N VAL A 251 -3.35 -7.92 2.66
CA VAL A 251 -2.97 -6.95 1.62
C VAL A 251 -3.76 -7.23 0.35
N GLY A 252 -3.96 -8.50 -0.02
CA GLY A 252 -4.82 -8.88 -1.13
C GLY A 252 -6.24 -8.36 -0.98
N ALA A 253 -6.86 -8.49 0.20
CA ALA A 253 -8.21 -8.01 0.48
C ALA A 253 -8.30 -6.47 0.46
N GLU A 254 -7.39 -5.79 1.15
CA GLU A 254 -7.32 -4.32 1.21
C GLU A 254 -7.25 -3.70 -0.19
N VAL A 255 -6.31 -4.20 -0.98
CA VAL A 255 -6.05 -3.72 -2.33
C VAL A 255 -7.23 -4.04 -3.25
N SER A 256 -7.80 -5.25 -3.16
CA SER A 256 -8.96 -5.63 -3.97
C SER A 256 -10.12 -4.68 -3.73
N ILE A 257 -10.45 -4.41 -2.46
CA ILE A 257 -11.55 -3.52 -2.09
C ILE A 257 -11.27 -2.10 -2.57
N GLY A 258 -10.07 -1.57 -2.32
CA GLY A 258 -9.67 -0.23 -2.78
C GLY A 258 -9.82 -0.06 -4.30
N SER A 259 -9.30 -1.03 -5.07
CA SER A 259 -9.29 -0.95 -6.52
C SER A 259 -10.67 -1.12 -7.18
N ILE A 260 -11.58 -1.89 -6.57
CA ILE A 260 -12.96 -2.03 -7.11
C ILE A 260 -13.92 -0.97 -6.56
N MET A 261 -13.59 -0.29 -5.45
CA MET A 261 -14.50 0.63 -4.75
C MET A 261 -15.07 1.72 -5.67
N ILE A 262 -14.20 2.38 -6.45
CA ILE A 262 -14.61 3.48 -7.33
C ILE A 262 -15.68 3.00 -8.32
N ASN A 263 -15.44 1.85 -8.94
CA ASN A 263 -16.37 1.24 -9.88
C ASN A 263 -17.63 0.70 -9.18
N PHE A 264 -17.52 0.22 -7.94
CA PHE A 264 -18.65 -0.26 -7.16
C PHE A 264 -19.62 0.87 -6.79
N LEU A 265 -19.11 2.00 -6.32
CA LEU A 265 -19.92 3.18 -5.97
C LEU A 265 -20.54 3.86 -7.21
N ASN A 266 -19.93 3.67 -8.38
CA ASN A 266 -20.43 4.20 -9.65
C ASN A 266 -21.66 3.46 -10.19
N ARG A 267 -21.93 2.24 -9.72
CA ARG A 267 -23.08 1.46 -10.22
C ARG A 267 -24.43 2.11 -9.87
N GLU A 268 -25.38 1.97 -10.80
CA GLU A 268 -26.76 2.47 -10.67
C GLU A 268 -27.51 1.88 -9.48
N ASP A 269 -27.26 0.60 -9.15
CA ASP A 269 -27.92 -0.12 -8.05
C ASP A 269 -27.32 0.17 -6.66
N VAL A 270 -26.30 1.04 -6.58
CA VAL A 270 -25.56 1.35 -5.34
C VAL A 270 -25.74 2.82 -4.94
N LEU A 271 -25.01 3.74 -5.58
CA LEU A 271 -25.14 5.19 -5.34
C LEU A 271 -25.17 6.00 -6.63
N ASN A 272 -24.92 5.38 -7.79
CA ASN A 272 -24.85 6.04 -9.09
C ASN A 272 -23.96 7.31 -9.08
N LEU A 273 -22.83 7.23 -8.38
CA LEU A 273 -21.90 8.37 -8.29
C LEU A 273 -21.05 8.46 -9.55
N ALA A 274 -20.74 9.67 -10.01
CA ALA A 274 -19.69 9.85 -11.02
C ALA A 274 -18.35 9.28 -10.50
N LEU A 275 -17.52 8.73 -11.38
CA LEU A 275 -16.24 8.07 -11.01
C LEU A 275 -15.34 8.96 -10.15
N GLU A 276 -15.27 10.26 -10.44
CA GLU A 276 -14.53 11.23 -9.63
C GLU A 276 -15.11 11.37 -8.21
N THR A 277 -16.44 11.48 -8.07
CA THR A 277 -17.11 11.58 -6.77
C THR A 277 -16.95 10.28 -5.98
N ALA A 278 -17.05 9.12 -6.64
CA ALA A 278 -16.75 7.82 -6.05
C ALA A 278 -15.30 7.74 -5.54
N GLY A 279 -14.34 8.24 -6.32
CA GLY A 279 -12.95 8.36 -5.92
C GLY A 279 -12.74 9.29 -4.72
N PHE A 280 -13.48 10.40 -4.65
CA PHE A 280 -13.48 11.28 -3.48
C PHE A 280 -14.03 10.59 -2.22
N TYR A 281 -15.07 9.76 -2.35
CA TYR A 281 -15.60 8.95 -1.24
C TYR A 281 -14.60 7.88 -0.79
N LEU A 282 -13.93 7.20 -1.73
CA LEU A 282 -12.84 6.28 -1.42
C LEU A 282 -11.72 6.98 -0.62
N ALA A 283 -11.28 8.16 -1.06
CA ALA A 283 -10.23 8.90 -0.36
C ALA A 283 -10.65 9.37 1.04
N ASN A 284 -11.82 10.00 1.16
CA ASN A 284 -12.22 10.70 2.40
C ASN A 284 -13.00 9.84 3.39
N ILE A 285 -13.55 8.70 2.99
CA ILE A 285 -14.29 7.83 3.91
C ILE A 285 -13.48 6.56 4.15
N TYR A 286 -13.10 5.82 3.11
CA TYR A 286 -12.38 4.56 3.27
C TYR A 286 -10.95 4.79 3.78
N TRP A 287 -10.13 5.58 3.07
CA TRP A 287 -8.73 5.78 3.44
C TRP A 287 -8.54 6.71 4.65
N MET A 288 -9.35 7.78 4.78
CA MET A 288 -9.35 8.60 5.98
C MET A 288 -9.91 7.83 7.19
N GLY A 289 -10.95 7.02 6.99
CA GLY A 289 -11.44 6.09 7.99
C GLY A 289 -10.35 5.11 8.43
N ALA A 290 -9.53 4.62 7.49
CA ALA A 290 -8.38 3.80 7.83
C ALA A 290 -7.33 4.55 8.67
N LEU A 291 -7.06 5.82 8.36
CA LEU A 291 -6.17 6.66 9.18
C LEU A 291 -6.71 6.85 10.61
N VAL A 292 -7.99 7.22 10.75
CA VAL A 292 -8.65 7.38 12.06
C VAL A 292 -8.67 6.06 12.82
N GLY A 293 -8.95 4.95 12.13
CA GLY A 293 -8.94 3.60 12.68
C GLY A 293 -7.57 3.21 13.24
N ARG A 294 -6.46 3.61 12.59
CA ARG A 294 -5.11 3.38 13.13
C ARG A 294 -4.89 4.09 14.47
N PHE A 295 -5.36 5.32 14.63
CA PHE A 295 -5.23 6.05 15.90
C PHE A 295 -6.07 5.42 17.02
N ILE A 296 -7.35 5.14 16.73
CA ILE A 296 -8.27 4.50 17.67
C ILE A 296 -7.73 3.11 18.06
N GLY A 297 -7.33 2.33 17.07
CA GLY A 297 -6.75 1.00 17.23
C GLY A 297 -5.49 0.99 18.07
N SER A 298 -4.56 1.92 17.83
CA SER A 298 -3.34 2.05 18.63
C SER A 298 -3.65 2.32 20.10
N TYR A 299 -4.65 3.17 20.39
CA TYR A 299 -5.12 3.37 21.76
C TYR A 299 -5.76 2.11 22.34
N LEU A 300 -6.64 1.44 21.59
CA LEU A 300 -7.32 0.22 22.04
C LEU A 300 -6.34 -0.93 22.31
N LEU A 301 -5.26 -1.05 21.54
CA LEU A 301 -4.19 -2.04 21.79
C LEU A 301 -3.47 -1.84 23.13
N THR A 302 -3.56 -0.66 23.77
CA THR A 302 -3.04 -0.45 25.14
C THR A 302 -3.94 -1.06 26.22
N ARG A 303 -5.20 -1.33 25.89
CA ARG A 303 -6.23 -1.81 26.84
C ARG A 303 -6.73 -3.21 26.53
N ILE A 304 -6.64 -3.64 25.28
CA ILE A 304 -7.20 -4.89 24.77
C ILE A 304 -6.08 -5.74 24.17
N ALA A 305 -6.12 -7.05 24.40
CA ALA A 305 -5.17 -7.99 23.83
C ALA A 305 -5.18 -7.93 22.29
N ALA A 306 -3.99 -7.82 21.68
CA ALA A 306 -3.83 -7.66 20.24
C ALA A 306 -4.55 -8.74 19.39
N PRO A 307 -4.50 -10.04 19.74
CA PRO A 307 -5.25 -11.06 19.00
C PRO A 307 -6.78 -10.87 19.10
N LEU A 308 -7.30 -10.41 20.24
CA LEU A 308 -8.74 -10.19 20.40
C LEU A 308 -9.21 -9.01 19.54
N LEU A 309 -8.48 -7.89 19.59
CA LEU A 309 -8.83 -6.71 18.80
C LEU A 309 -8.75 -7.00 17.29
N LEU A 310 -7.71 -7.72 16.85
CA LEU A 310 -7.58 -8.19 15.47
C LEU A 310 -8.76 -9.07 15.06
N GLY A 311 -9.13 -10.03 15.90
CA GLY A 311 -10.24 -10.95 15.64
C GLY A 311 -11.57 -10.20 15.48
N CYS A 312 -11.86 -9.25 16.38
CA CYS A 312 -13.05 -8.41 16.30
C CYS A 312 -13.08 -7.55 15.04
N ALA A 313 -11.96 -6.89 14.70
CA ALA A 313 -11.88 -6.06 13.50
C ALA A 313 -12.02 -6.89 12.21
N ALA A 314 -11.34 -8.02 12.12
CA ALA A 314 -11.43 -8.93 10.97
C ALA A 314 -12.84 -9.53 10.82
N ALA A 315 -13.46 -9.95 11.93
CA ALA A 315 -14.83 -10.45 11.90
C ALA A 315 -15.82 -9.36 11.47
N THR A 316 -15.65 -8.12 11.95
CA THR A 316 -16.49 -7.00 11.56
C THR A 316 -16.31 -6.65 10.09
N ALA A 317 -15.07 -6.62 9.58
CA ALA A 317 -14.80 -6.42 8.16
C ALA A 317 -15.43 -7.52 7.29
N ALA A 318 -15.34 -8.79 7.72
CA ALA A 318 -16.02 -9.90 7.05
C ALA A 318 -17.55 -9.71 7.02
N LEU A 319 -18.16 -9.32 8.14
CA LEU A 319 -19.61 -9.03 8.23
C LEU A 319 -20.03 -7.85 7.35
N LEU A 320 -19.19 -6.82 7.24
CA LEU A 320 -19.43 -5.71 6.31
C LEU A 320 -19.37 -6.19 4.86
N CYS A 321 -18.41 -7.04 4.49
CA CYS A 321 -18.39 -7.66 3.16
C CYS A 321 -19.63 -8.52 2.90
N VAL A 322 -20.10 -9.29 3.88
CA VAL A 322 -21.39 -10.02 3.80
C VAL A 322 -22.54 -9.05 3.54
N THR A 323 -22.59 -7.94 4.27
CA THR A 323 -23.60 -6.91 4.08
C THR A 323 -23.57 -6.37 2.64
N VAL A 324 -22.40 -6.11 2.08
CA VAL A 324 -22.24 -5.68 0.67
C VAL A 324 -22.78 -6.71 -0.32
N VAL A 325 -22.60 -8.00 -0.05
CA VAL A 325 -23.06 -9.09 -0.93
C VAL A 325 -24.59 -9.22 -0.92
N PHE A 326 -25.24 -9.01 0.23
CA PHE A 326 -26.68 -9.24 0.40
C PHE A 326 -27.56 -7.99 0.38
N THR A 327 -26.96 -6.81 0.38
CA THR A 327 -27.69 -5.53 0.34
C THR A 327 -27.36 -4.76 -0.93
N ASN A 328 -28.21 -3.78 -1.27
CA ASN A 328 -28.02 -2.88 -2.39
C ASN A 328 -28.18 -1.43 -1.92
N GLY A 329 -27.94 -0.48 -2.82
CA GLY A 329 -28.16 0.92 -2.55
C GLY A 329 -27.13 1.52 -1.57
N PRO A 330 -27.52 2.58 -0.84
CA PRO A 330 -26.62 3.27 0.10
C PRO A 330 -26.07 2.38 1.21
N ILE A 331 -26.81 1.36 1.66
CA ILE A 331 -26.38 0.46 2.74
C ILE A 331 -25.13 -0.30 2.30
N ALA A 332 -25.14 -0.87 1.09
CA ALA A 332 -23.99 -1.59 0.54
C ALA A 332 -22.79 -0.64 0.35
N ALA A 333 -23.03 0.59 -0.11
CA ALA A 333 -21.98 1.59 -0.29
C ALA A 333 -21.28 1.96 1.02
N TYR A 334 -22.03 2.33 2.05
CA TYR A 334 -21.45 2.71 3.34
C TYR A 334 -20.86 1.51 4.07
N ALA A 335 -21.41 0.30 3.90
CA ALA A 335 -20.81 -0.92 4.43
C ALA A 335 -19.42 -1.17 3.81
N ALA A 336 -19.29 -1.05 2.48
CA ALA A 336 -18.03 -1.21 1.77
C ALA A 336 -16.99 -0.15 2.22
N LEU A 337 -17.41 1.11 2.35
CA LEU A 337 -16.54 2.19 2.81
C LEU A 337 -16.10 2.02 4.27
N ALA A 338 -16.99 1.53 5.14
CA ALA A 338 -16.70 1.28 6.55
C ALA A 338 -15.65 0.19 6.78
N VAL A 339 -15.43 -0.72 5.81
CA VAL A 339 -14.37 -1.73 5.90
C VAL A 339 -13.01 -1.07 6.15
N GLY A 340 -12.73 0.09 5.54
CA GLY A 340 -11.45 0.79 5.70
C GLY A 340 -11.10 1.09 7.16
N LEU A 341 -12.11 1.44 7.99
CA LEU A 341 -11.93 1.70 9.42
C LEU A 341 -11.43 0.46 10.17
N PHE A 342 -11.98 -0.73 9.88
CA PHE A 342 -11.60 -1.97 10.56
C PHE A 342 -10.33 -2.59 9.97
N ASN A 343 -10.10 -2.38 8.68
CA ASN A 343 -8.90 -2.85 7.99
C ASN A 343 -7.62 -2.20 8.55
N SER A 344 -7.74 -0.95 8.99
CA SER A 344 -6.66 -0.09 9.48
C SER A 344 -5.63 -0.71 10.43
N ILE A 345 -6.07 -1.55 11.38
CA ILE A 345 -5.23 -2.10 12.45
C ILE A 345 -4.63 -3.46 12.11
N MET A 346 -5.13 -4.12 11.05
CA MET A 346 -4.86 -5.55 10.85
C MET A 346 -3.41 -5.78 10.47
N PHE A 347 -2.86 -5.02 9.51
CA PHE A 347 -1.45 -5.16 9.09
C PHE A 347 -0.45 -5.09 10.27
N PRO A 348 -0.37 -3.99 11.06
CA PRO A 348 0.59 -3.90 12.14
C PRO A 348 0.35 -4.95 13.25
N THR A 349 -0.91 -5.34 13.47
CA THR A 349 -1.27 -6.32 14.50
C THR A 349 -0.87 -7.74 14.11
N ILE A 350 -1.17 -8.17 12.88
CA ILE A 350 -0.73 -9.46 12.35
C ILE A 350 0.80 -9.54 12.37
N PHE A 351 1.46 -8.46 11.93
CA PHE A 351 2.92 -8.38 11.92
C PHE A 351 3.52 -8.61 13.32
N THR A 352 3.01 -7.88 14.31
CA THR A 352 3.49 -7.95 15.70
C THR A 352 3.21 -9.31 16.33
N ILE A 353 1.99 -9.85 16.20
CA ILE A 353 1.61 -11.18 16.70
C ILE A 353 2.53 -12.27 16.14
N THR A 354 2.88 -12.15 14.86
CA THR A 354 3.76 -13.10 14.15
C THR A 354 5.17 -13.03 14.71
N LEU A 355 5.74 -11.84 14.88
CA LEU A 355 7.08 -11.66 15.44
C LEU A 355 7.20 -12.26 16.86
N GLU A 356 6.19 -12.06 17.70
CA GLU A 356 6.16 -12.60 19.07
C GLU A 356 6.08 -14.14 19.14
N ARG A 357 5.71 -14.81 18.05
CA ARG A 357 5.43 -16.26 18.01
C ARG A 357 6.30 -17.04 17.04
N ALA A 358 7.04 -16.35 16.17
CA ALA A 358 7.85 -16.96 15.14
C ALA A 358 9.02 -17.78 15.71
N GLY A 359 9.56 -17.44 16.89
CA GLY A 359 10.64 -18.18 17.53
C GLY A 359 11.96 -18.19 16.73
N VAL A 360 12.09 -17.30 15.75
CA VAL A 360 13.27 -17.11 14.89
C VAL A 360 13.63 -15.62 14.86
N ALA A 361 14.77 -15.27 14.26
CA ALA A 361 15.21 -13.88 14.13
C ALA A 361 14.10 -12.97 13.55
N GLN A 362 13.87 -11.82 14.20
CA GLN A 362 12.85 -10.85 13.80
C GLN A 362 13.06 -10.33 12.37
N SER A 363 14.32 -10.12 11.97
CA SER A 363 14.73 -9.73 10.62
C SER A 363 14.27 -10.74 9.56
N SER A 364 14.49 -12.04 9.79
CA SER A 364 14.09 -13.11 8.87
C SER A 364 12.55 -13.23 8.79
N THR A 365 11.85 -13.06 9.91
CA THR A 365 10.37 -13.10 9.95
C THR A 365 9.76 -11.90 9.21
N SER A 366 10.28 -10.69 9.44
CA SER A 366 9.87 -9.47 8.74
C SER A 366 10.04 -9.60 7.22
N GLY A 367 11.19 -10.13 6.76
CA GLY A 367 11.42 -10.38 5.34
C GLY A 367 10.43 -11.37 4.73
N LEU A 368 10.08 -12.45 5.44
CA LEU A 368 9.08 -13.43 4.99
C LEU A 368 7.68 -12.81 4.88
N LEU A 369 7.28 -11.99 5.86
CA LEU A 369 5.99 -11.29 5.85
C LEU A 369 5.86 -10.36 4.63
N CYS A 370 6.92 -9.61 4.31
CA CYS A 370 6.95 -8.75 3.12
C CYS A 370 6.91 -9.55 1.81
N LEU A 371 7.63 -10.68 1.72
CA LEU A 371 7.57 -11.56 0.56
C LEU A 371 6.15 -12.10 0.34
N ALA A 372 5.43 -12.40 1.42
CA ALA A 372 4.09 -12.95 1.36
C ALA A 372 3.02 -11.99 0.80
N ILE A 373 3.31 -10.69 0.76
CA ILE A 373 2.47 -9.68 0.10
C ILE A 373 2.18 -10.06 -1.36
N VAL A 374 3.16 -10.65 -2.05
CA VAL A 374 3.03 -11.14 -3.43
C VAL A 374 1.98 -12.24 -3.53
N GLY A 375 1.87 -13.10 -2.52
CA GLY A 375 0.84 -14.13 -2.46
C GLY A 375 -0.57 -13.56 -2.38
N GLY A 376 -0.71 -12.31 -1.90
CA GLY A 376 -1.97 -11.57 -1.88
C GLY A 376 -2.49 -11.20 -3.27
N ALA A 377 -1.67 -11.26 -4.32
CA ALA A 377 -2.05 -10.88 -5.68
C ALA A 377 -3.11 -11.80 -6.32
N ILE A 378 -3.26 -13.02 -5.78
CA ILE A 378 -4.29 -13.98 -6.20
C ILE A 378 -5.69 -13.44 -5.91
N LEU A 379 -5.85 -12.66 -4.83
CA LEU A 379 -7.16 -12.12 -4.42
C LEU A 379 -7.70 -11.09 -5.41
N PRO A 380 -6.96 -10.02 -5.79
CA PRO A 380 -7.42 -9.07 -6.80
C PRO A 380 -7.78 -9.73 -8.13
N TYR A 381 -6.97 -10.70 -8.58
CA TYR A 381 -7.28 -11.42 -9.81
C TYR A 381 -8.62 -12.19 -9.71
N SER A 382 -8.82 -12.91 -8.60
CA SER A 382 -10.07 -13.65 -8.34
C SER A 382 -11.28 -12.72 -8.23
N VAL A 383 -11.10 -11.56 -7.59
CA VAL A 383 -12.12 -10.49 -7.50
C VAL A 383 -12.50 -9.99 -8.89
N GLY A 384 -11.52 -9.75 -9.77
CA GLY A 384 -11.75 -9.33 -11.15
C GLY A 384 -12.60 -10.34 -11.91
N MET A 385 -12.25 -11.62 -11.83
CA MET A 385 -12.99 -12.69 -12.52
C MET A 385 -14.44 -12.76 -12.04
N ILE A 386 -14.68 -12.72 -10.72
CA ILE A 386 -16.04 -12.76 -10.18
C ILE A 386 -16.82 -11.50 -10.54
N ALA A 387 -16.17 -10.33 -10.54
CA ALA A 387 -16.79 -9.07 -10.93
C ALA A 387 -17.24 -9.08 -12.39
N ASP A 388 -16.49 -9.73 -13.29
CA ASP A 388 -16.82 -9.85 -14.71
C ASP A 388 -17.93 -10.87 -15.00
N TYR A 389 -17.87 -12.06 -14.38
CA TYR A 389 -18.81 -13.14 -14.68
C TYR A 389 -20.12 -13.07 -13.88
N VAL A 390 -20.12 -12.41 -12.72
CA VAL A 390 -21.26 -12.42 -11.80
C VAL A 390 -21.74 -11.00 -11.52
N ASN A 391 -21.03 -10.27 -10.67
CA ASN A 391 -21.18 -8.83 -10.42
C ASN A 391 -20.17 -8.38 -9.35
N LEU A 392 -20.01 -7.05 -9.22
CA LEU A 392 -19.11 -6.44 -8.24
C LEU A 392 -19.51 -6.69 -6.77
N SER A 393 -20.79 -6.83 -6.44
CA SER A 393 -21.23 -7.04 -5.05
C SER A 393 -20.77 -8.41 -4.54
N ILE A 394 -20.91 -9.45 -5.37
CA ILE A 394 -20.49 -10.82 -5.05
C ILE A 394 -18.96 -10.94 -5.01
N ALA A 395 -18.23 -10.09 -5.73
CA ALA A 395 -16.77 -10.07 -5.66
C ALA A 395 -16.22 -9.78 -4.25
N PHE A 396 -17.01 -9.15 -3.36
CA PHE A 396 -16.65 -8.96 -1.95
C PHE A 396 -16.56 -10.27 -1.13
N ILE A 397 -17.04 -11.41 -1.66
CA ILE A 397 -16.84 -12.74 -1.05
C ILE A 397 -15.34 -13.07 -0.94
N VAL A 398 -14.51 -12.65 -1.90
CA VAL A 398 -13.08 -12.96 -1.87
C VAL A 398 -12.37 -12.25 -0.69
N PRO A 399 -12.50 -10.91 -0.52
CA PRO A 399 -12.06 -10.24 0.70
C PRO A 399 -12.68 -10.81 1.98
N MET A 400 -13.97 -11.17 1.97
CA MET A 400 -14.65 -11.79 3.11
C MET A 400 -13.95 -13.09 3.56
N LEU A 401 -13.59 -13.97 2.63
CA LEU A 401 -12.85 -15.20 2.93
C LEU A 401 -11.45 -14.89 3.49
N GLY A 402 -10.77 -13.89 2.93
CA GLY A 402 -9.51 -13.38 3.47
C GLY A 402 -9.64 -12.94 4.93
N TYR A 403 -10.66 -12.14 5.24
CA TYR A 403 -10.94 -11.68 6.60
C TYR A 403 -11.35 -12.82 7.53
N ALA A 404 -12.11 -13.80 7.07
CA ALA A 404 -12.47 -14.98 7.87
C ALA A 404 -11.24 -15.79 8.30
N ILE A 405 -10.26 -15.96 7.39
CA ILE A 405 -8.99 -16.62 7.71
C ILE A 405 -8.17 -15.77 8.69
N ILE A 406 -8.18 -14.44 8.56
CA ILE A 406 -7.51 -13.54 9.52
C ILE A 406 -8.18 -13.62 10.90
N THR A 407 -9.50 -13.73 10.98
CA THR A 407 -10.22 -13.97 12.24
C THR A 407 -9.78 -15.30 12.87
N LEU A 408 -9.66 -16.37 12.08
CA LEU A 408 -9.15 -17.65 12.56
C LEU A 408 -7.69 -17.53 13.06
N PHE A 409 -6.84 -16.82 12.32
CA PHE A 409 -5.46 -16.52 12.75
C PHE A 409 -5.45 -15.83 14.11
N ALA A 410 -6.30 -14.81 14.29
CA ALA A 410 -6.40 -14.04 15.52
C ALA A 410 -6.90 -14.90 16.70
N MET A 411 -7.90 -15.75 16.48
CA MET A 411 -8.42 -16.67 17.49
C MET A 411 -7.37 -17.70 17.93
N LEU A 412 -6.66 -18.31 16.98
CA LEU A 412 -5.59 -19.26 17.29
C LEU A 412 -4.43 -18.57 18.01
N ALA A 413 -4.08 -17.33 17.63
CA ALA A 413 -3.06 -16.54 18.30
C ALA A 413 -3.44 -16.12 19.73
N ALA A 414 -4.74 -16.03 20.03
CA ALA A 414 -5.24 -15.77 21.38
C ALA A 414 -5.09 -16.99 22.31
N GLN A 415 -5.18 -18.21 21.75
CA GLN A 415 -5.07 -19.46 22.51
C GLN A 415 -3.62 -19.87 22.79
N VAL A 416 -2.68 -19.49 21.91
CA VAL A 416 -1.27 -19.86 22.03
C VAL A 416 -0.47 -18.74 22.69
N ARG A 417 0.20 -19.06 23.81
CA ARG A 417 1.05 -18.12 24.53
C ARG A 417 2.24 -17.67 23.66
N PRO A 418 2.66 -16.39 23.75
CA PRO A 418 3.85 -15.90 23.06
C PRO A 418 5.09 -16.75 23.39
N VAL A 419 5.92 -17.02 22.39
CA VAL A 419 7.21 -17.69 22.61
C VAL A 419 8.20 -16.60 23.02
N ARG A 420 8.45 -16.44 24.32
CA ARG A 420 9.54 -15.55 24.78
C ARG A 420 10.86 -16.18 24.35
N LEU A 421 11.49 -15.62 23.32
CA LEU A 421 12.91 -15.86 23.09
C LEU A 421 13.63 -15.36 24.35
N ALA A 422 14.38 -16.23 25.01
CA ALA A 422 15.34 -15.79 26.02
C ALA A 422 16.28 -14.80 25.31
N GLN A 423 16.31 -13.56 25.82
CA GLN A 423 17.15 -12.49 25.29
C GLN A 423 18.62 -12.88 25.32
#